data_AF-A0A7V9VUQ7-F1
#
_entry.id   AF-A0A7V9VUQ7-F1
#
_cell.length_a   1.000
_cell.length_b   1.000
_cell.length_c   1.000
_cell.angle_alpha   90.00
_cell.angle_beta   90.00
_cell.angle_gamma   90.00
#
_symmetry.space_group_name_H-M   'P 1'
#
loop_
_entity.id
_entity.type
_entity.pdbx_description
1 polymer ?
#
loop_
_entity_poly.entity_id
_entity_poly.type
_entity_poly.pdbx_seq_one_letter_code
_entity_poly.pdbx_strand_id
1 'polypeptide(L)'
;MVWRKLFGGTTESDSGKPETVDESRRAIPPHLAQAIERRSGEGNRQSPGDPVQRKLAALRRQRQAILFDIEQGELADTPDNPWTSRITLLGEAMQTVTDDLAIASRVALGPFHPVPATRIAIEAIDEGNMATVAFTVGSERFVYADDPDWAERGHQIARTELVRQSGSVDTLIPSDTPTNLRAALGEHYSNSLFVFATNLRDRSLDGEPLPESPTLTDLARPCPVCGGWMDWRGTCQTCARRNAEAMALKREEVRLLDERAREAEDRARIVEGLSLARTRLRNVEADLARLGETVE
;
A
#
# COMPACT_ATOMS: atom_id res chain seq x y z
N MET A 1 -14.39 -0.34 -25.62
CA MET A 1 -15.76 0.07 -25.22
C MET A 1 -16.55 -1.18 -24.87
N VAL A 2 -17.42 -1.28 -23.88
CA VAL A 2 -17.91 -0.42 -22.79
C VAL A 2 -18.65 -1.42 -21.90
N TRP A 3 -18.37 -1.39 -20.59
CA TRP A 3 -19.14 -2.13 -19.60
C TRP A 3 -20.54 -1.51 -19.49
N ARG A 4 -21.57 -2.27 -19.89
CA ARG A 4 -22.98 -1.96 -19.61
C ARG A 4 -23.74 -3.27 -19.43
N LYS A 5 -23.97 -3.65 -18.18
CA LYS A 5 -25.07 -4.52 -17.75
C LYS A 5 -25.05 -4.57 -16.23
N LEU A 6 -25.81 -3.70 -15.57
CA LEU A 6 -26.22 -3.90 -14.17
C LEU A 6 -27.49 -3.13 -13.76
N PHE A 7 -28.25 -2.56 -14.69
CA PHE A 7 -29.56 -1.98 -14.34
C PHE A 7 -30.60 -2.29 -15.43
N GLY A 8 -31.39 -3.33 -15.17
CA GLY A 8 -32.63 -3.65 -15.85
C GLY A 8 -33.60 -4.14 -14.79
N GLY A 9 -34.57 -3.28 -14.43
CA GLY A 9 -35.60 -3.60 -13.46
C GLY A 9 -36.69 -4.49 -14.05
N THR A 10 -37.40 -5.17 -13.15
CA THR A 10 -38.78 -5.62 -13.37
C THR A 10 -39.57 -5.33 -12.11
N THR A 11 -40.59 -4.53 -12.31
CA THR A 11 -41.73 -4.27 -11.43
C THR A 11 -42.59 -5.52 -11.30
N GLU A 12 -43.02 -5.88 -10.09
CA GLU A 12 -44.38 -6.36 -9.89
C GLU A 12 -44.82 -6.13 -8.43
N SER A 13 -46.08 -5.70 -8.32
CA SER A 13 -46.74 -5.15 -7.16
C SER A 13 -47.28 -6.25 -6.25
N ASP A 14 -47.20 -6.08 -4.93
CA ASP A 14 -48.29 -6.53 -4.07
C ASP A 14 -48.44 -5.68 -2.80
N SER A 15 -49.67 -5.69 -2.34
CA SER A 15 -50.40 -4.75 -1.51
C SER A 15 -50.17 -5.04 -0.02
N GLY A 16 -49.79 -4.03 0.75
CA GLY A 16 -49.68 -4.17 2.21
C GLY A 16 -49.65 -2.82 2.92
N LYS A 17 -50.59 -2.62 3.85
CA LYS A 17 -50.86 -1.41 4.65
C LYS A 17 -49.61 -0.71 5.20
N PRO A 18 -49.61 0.63 5.36
CA PRO A 18 -48.57 1.30 6.12
C PRO A 18 -48.82 1.09 7.62
N GLU A 19 -48.00 0.24 8.24
CA GLU A 19 -47.77 0.28 9.68
C GLU A 19 -47.00 1.56 10.03
N THR A 20 -47.49 2.23 11.08
CA THR A 20 -46.94 3.42 11.69
C THR A 20 -45.54 3.13 12.25
N VAL A 21 -44.49 3.61 11.59
CA VAL A 21 -43.14 3.63 12.15
C VAL A 21 -42.95 4.94 12.92
N ASP A 22 -43.31 4.83 14.20
CA ASP A 22 -42.63 5.39 15.36
C ASP A 22 -41.51 6.43 15.07
N GLU A 23 -41.88 7.71 15.12
CA GLU A 23 -40.96 8.84 15.28
C GLU A 23 -40.28 8.74 16.66
N SER A 24 -39.30 7.85 16.76
CA SER A 24 -38.27 7.93 17.80
C SER A 24 -37.42 9.17 17.55
N ARG A 25 -37.94 10.33 17.98
CA ARG A 25 -37.18 11.56 18.21
C ARG A 25 -36.01 11.21 19.12
N ARG A 26 -34.84 10.99 18.54
CA ARG A 26 -33.58 10.96 19.29
C ARG A 26 -33.42 12.32 19.97
N ALA A 27 -33.77 12.37 21.25
CA ALA A 27 -33.59 13.55 22.08
C ALA A 27 -32.09 13.90 22.06
N ILE A 28 -31.77 15.07 21.51
CA ILE A 28 -30.41 15.59 21.51
C ILE A 28 -29.98 15.74 22.98
N PRO A 29 -28.83 15.17 23.39
CA PRO A 29 -28.33 15.31 24.75
C PRO A 29 -28.23 16.79 25.16
N PRO A 30 -28.60 17.17 26.40
CA PRO A 30 -28.75 18.58 26.79
C PRO A 30 -27.48 19.42 26.63
N HIS A 31 -26.30 18.82 26.72
CA HIS A 31 -25.02 19.49 26.48
C HIS A 31 -24.76 19.77 24.99
N LEU A 32 -25.27 18.93 24.09
CA LEU A 32 -25.23 19.16 22.64
C LEU A 32 -26.32 20.14 22.20
N ALA A 33 -27.49 20.14 22.85
CA ALA A 33 -28.53 21.13 22.62
C ALA A 33 -28.05 22.55 22.98
N GLN A 34 -27.38 22.71 24.13
CA GLN A 34 -26.76 23.99 24.51
C GLN A 34 -25.60 24.41 23.60
N ALA A 35 -24.83 23.46 23.07
CA ALA A 35 -23.78 23.75 22.10
C ALA A 35 -24.35 24.18 20.73
N ILE A 36 -25.46 23.59 20.30
CA ILE A 36 -26.20 23.96 19.10
C ILE A 36 -26.85 25.33 19.30
N GLU A 37 -27.50 25.59 20.44
CA GLU A 37 -28.10 26.91 20.77
C GLU A 37 -27.05 28.01 20.90
N ARG A 38 -25.87 27.74 21.47
CA ARG A 38 -24.73 28.68 21.47
C ARG A 38 -24.23 28.92 20.05
N ARG A 39 -24.06 27.88 19.23
CA ARG A 39 -23.62 27.99 17.84
C ARG A 39 -24.65 28.71 16.94
N SER A 40 -25.95 28.53 17.21
CA SER A 40 -27.07 29.20 16.53
C SER A 40 -27.30 30.64 17.04
N GLY A 41 -27.01 30.91 18.31
CA GLY A 41 -27.13 32.24 18.94
C GLY A 41 -25.90 33.14 18.70
N GLU A 42 -24.72 32.57 18.51
CA GLU A 42 -23.47 33.30 18.21
C GLU A 42 -23.21 33.42 16.70
N GLY A 43 -23.69 32.48 15.88
CA GLY A 43 -23.53 32.53 14.42
C GLY A 43 -24.44 33.51 13.69
N ASN A 44 -25.49 34.04 14.34
CA ASN A 44 -26.53 34.86 13.70
C ASN A 44 -26.67 36.28 14.26
N ARG A 45 -25.68 36.76 15.02
CA ARG A 45 -25.55 38.19 15.38
C ARG A 45 -24.61 38.91 14.42
N GLN A 46 -24.80 38.73 13.12
CA GLN A 46 -24.35 39.74 12.17
C GLN A 46 -25.36 40.89 12.26
N SER A 47 -24.94 42.04 12.76
CA SER A 47 -25.68 43.30 12.62
C SER A 47 -26.33 43.36 11.23
N PRO A 48 -27.55 43.92 11.08
CA PRO A 48 -28.12 44.20 9.78
C PRO A 48 -27.31 45.34 9.15
N GLY A 49 -26.10 45.02 8.72
CA GLY A 49 -25.35 45.85 7.79
C GLY A 49 -26.20 45.97 6.55
N ASP A 50 -26.26 47.19 6.03
CA ASP A 50 -26.92 47.54 4.79
C ASP A 50 -26.68 46.44 3.72
N PRO A 51 -27.74 45.86 3.12
CA PRO A 51 -27.61 44.82 2.09
C PRO A 51 -26.66 45.24 0.95
N VAL A 52 -26.57 46.54 0.65
CA VAL A 52 -25.63 47.09 -0.33
C VAL A 52 -24.18 46.89 0.14
N GLN A 53 -23.87 47.19 1.40
CA GLN A 53 -22.53 47.00 1.98
C GLN A 53 -22.11 45.53 1.98
N ARG A 54 -23.03 44.59 2.25
CA ARG A 54 -22.75 43.15 2.19
C ARG A 54 -22.42 42.68 0.77
N LYS A 55 -23.20 43.14 -0.21
CA LYS A 55 -22.96 42.85 -1.64
C LYS A 55 -21.62 43.41 -2.11
N LEU A 56 -21.31 44.64 -1.72
CA LEU A 56 -20.05 45.31 -2.03
C LEU A 56 -18.85 44.55 -1.43
N ALA A 57 -18.93 44.13 -0.17
CA ALA A 57 -17.91 43.30 0.45
C ALA A 57 -17.72 41.94 -0.24
N ALA A 58 -18.82 41.30 -0.70
CA ALA A 58 -18.75 40.05 -1.45
C ALA A 58 -18.06 40.23 -2.80
N LEU A 59 -18.40 41.27 -3.56
CA LEU A 59 -17.76 41.60 -4.85
C LEU A 59 -16.27 41.92 -4.68
N ARG A 60 -15.87 42.63 -3.62
CA ARG A 60 -14.46 42.88 -3.30
C ARG A 60 -13.69 41.58 -3.04
N ARG A 61 -14.26 40.64 -2.27
CA ARG A 61 -13.66 39.32 -2.06
C ARG A 61 -13.55 38.53 -3.35
N GLN A 62 -14.60 38.55 -4.17
CA GLN A 62 -14.61 37.89 -5.47
C GLN A 62 -13.54 38.48 -6.41
N ARG A 63 -13.39 39.80 -6.45
CA ARG A 63 -12.32 40.48 -7.20
C ARG A 63 -10.95 39.98 -6.76
N GLN A 64 -10.69 39.90 -5.46
CA GLN A 64 -9.40 39.43 -4.95
C GLN A 64 -9.12 37.98 -5.33
N ALA A 65 -10.12 37.10 -5.27
CA ALA A 65 -9.98 35.71 -5.70
C ALA A 65 -9.67 35.60 -7.20
N ILE A 66 -10.36 36.38 -8.05
CA ILE A 66 -10.11 36.40 -9.50
C ILE A 66 -8.72 36.95 -9.82
N LEU A 67 -8.27 37.99 -9.11
CA LEU A 67 -6.91 38.53 -9.29
C LEU A 67 -5.85 37.47 -8.95
N PHE A 68 -6.05 36.72 -7.87
CA PHE A 68 -5.18 35.60 -7.54
C PHE A 68 -5.18 34.54 -8.66
N ASP A 69 -6.35 34.16 -9.19
CA ASP A 69 -6.43 33.21 -10.31
C ASP A 69 -5.68 33.71 -11.57
N ILE A 70 -5.74 35.02 -11.85
CA ILE A 70 -5.00 35.66 -12.96
C ILE A 70 -3.49 35.60 -12.69
N GLU A 71 -3.04 35.96 -11.48
CA GLU A 71 -1.63 35.88 -11.09
C GLU A 71 -1.10 34.44 -11.21
N GLN A 72 -1.86 33.45 -10.77
CA GLN A 72 -1.50 32.03 -10.94
C GLN A 72 -1.49 31.62 -12.42
N GLY A 73 -2.45 32.08 -13.22
CA GLY A 73 -2.52 31.88 -14.66
C GLY A 73 -1.29 32.42 -15.40
N GLU A 74 -0.91 33.65 -15.08
CA GLU A 74 0.26 34.32 -15.68
C GLU A 74 1.55 33.64 -15.24
N LEU A 75 1.67 33.27 -13.96
CA LEU A 75 2.82 32.51 -13.46
C LEU A 75 2.92 31.12 -14.12
N ALA A 76 1.81 30.42 -14.34
CA ALA A 76 1.81 29.11 -14.99
C ALA A 76 2.17 29.18 -16.50
N ASP A 77 1.94 30.33 -17.13
CA ASP A 77 2.25 30.59 -18.54
C ASP A 77 3.73 30.94 -18.76
N THR A 78 4.43 31.45 -17.73
CA THR A 78 5.88 31.72 -17.86
C THR A 78 6.66 30.41 -18.06
N PRO A 79 7.77 30.41 -18.82
CA PRO A 79 8.62 29.23 -18.98
C PRO A 79 9.19 28.73 -17.64
N ASP A 80 9.71 29.67 -16.84
CA ASP A 80 10.26 29.41 -15.51
C ASP A 80 9.15 29.62 -14.47
N ASN A 81 8.55 28.52 -14.04
CA ASN A 81 7.47 28.53 -13.04
C ASN A 81 7.55 27.29 -12.12
N PRO A 82 6.80 27.26 -11.01
CA PRO A 82 6.85 26.16 -10.05
C PRO A 82 6.45 24.79 -10.63
N TRP A 83 5.46 24.73 -11.52
CA TRP A 83 5.02 23.48 -12.17
C TRP A 83 6.10 22.93 -13.10
N THR A 84 6.71 23.77 -13.94
CA THR A 84 7.82 23.36 -14.82
C THR A 84 8.99 22.86 -13.99
N SER A 85 9.37 23.56 -12.92
CA SER A 85 10.43 23.11 -11.99
C SER A 85 10.11 21.74 -11.38
N ARG A 86 8.87 21.51 -10.93
CA ARG A 86 8.45 20.23 -10.39
C ARG A 86 8.44 19.12 -11.43
N ILE A 87 7.96 19.39 -12.65
CA ILE A 87 7.99 18.45 -13.78
C ILE A 87 9.43 18.03 -14.09
N THR A 88 10.38 18.97 -14.04
CA THR A 88 11.81 18.67 -14.23
C THR A 88 12.35 17.76 -13.14
N LEU A 89 12.09 18.09 -11.85
CA LEU A 89 12.50 17.24 -10.72
C LEU A 89 11.90 15.83 -10.78
N LEU A 90 10.63 15.71 -11.18
CA LEU A 90 10.00 14.41 -11.41
C LEU A 90 10.67 13.65 -12.55
N GLY A 91 11.09 14.34 -13.62
CA GLY A 91 11.87 13.74 -14.70
C GLY A 91 13.23 13.21 -14.24
N GLU A 92 13.95 13.95 -13.39
CA GLU A 92 15.21 13.50 -12.79
C GLU A 92 15.01 12.28 -11.87
N ALA A 93 13.95 12.28 -11.06
CA ALA A 93 13.59 11.14 -10.21
C ALA A 93 13.26 9.89 -11.05
N MET A 94 12.51 10.06 -12.14
CA MET A 94 12.22 8.97 -13.08
C MET A 94 13.48 8.39 -13.72
N GLN A 95 14.46 9.23 -14.06
CA GLN A 95 15.74 8.76 -14.60
C GLN A 95 16.48 7.89 -13.58
N THR A 96 16.54 8.33 -12.31
CA THR A 96 17.12 7.53 -11.22
C THR A 96 16.44 6.16 -11.11
N VAL A 97 15.11 6.11 -11.10
CA VAL A 97 14.35 4.85 -11.04
C VAL A 97 14.62 3.96 -12.26
N THR A 98 14.77 4.55 -13.45
CA THR A 98 15.10 3.82 -14.68
C THR A 98 16.48 3.17 -14.58
N ASP A 99 17.46 3.91 -14.08
CA ASP A 99 18.82 3.41 -13.89
C ASP A 99 18.86 2.29 -12.84
N ASP A 100 18.15 2.46 -11.73
CA ASP A 100 18.01 1.44 -10.69
C ASP A 100 17.31 0.18 -11.22
N LEU A 101 16.28 0.32 -12.04
CA LEU A 101 15.60 -0.81 -12.67
C LEU A 101 16.54 -1.56 -13.62
N ALA A 102 17.37 -0.83 -14.38
CA ALA A 102 18.38 -1.43 -15.23
C ALA A 102 19.41 -2.22 -14.42
N ILE A 103 19.81 -1.72 -13.24
CA ILE A 103 20.70 -2.44 -12.31
C ILE A 103 20.00 -3.69 -11.76
N ALA A 104 18.79 -3.55 -11.20
CA ALA A 104 18.02 -4.64 -10.61
C ALA A 104 17.68 -5.75 -11.61
N SER A 105 17.55 -5.41 -12.90
CA SER A 105 17.29 -6.40 -13.97
C SER A 105 18.49 -7.31 -14.26
N ARG A 106 19.71 -6.89 -13.92
CA ARG A 106 20.91 -7.70 -14.15
C ARG A 106 20.91 -8.93 -13.25
N VAL A 107 21.27 -10.08 -13.82
CA VAL A 107 21.47 -11.30 -13.03
C VAL A 107 22.85 -11.20 -12.38
N ALA A 108 22.87 -10.86 -11.09
CA ALA A 108 24.05 -11.06 -10.26
C ALA A 108 24.13 -12.53 -9.83
N LEU A 109 25.33 -13.11 -9.85
CA LEU A 109 25.54 -14.44 -9.30
C LEU A 109 25.21 -14.42 -7.81
N GLY A 110 24.35 -15.34 -7.38
CA GLY A 110 24.00 -15.53 -5.99
C GLY A 110 25.16 -16.18 -5.21
N PRO A 111 25.21 -16.01 -3.89
CA PRO A 111 26.14 -16.75 -3.05
C PRO A 111 25.87 -18.24 -3.21
N PHE A 112 26.92 -19.01 -3.47
CA PHE A 112 26.83 -20.46 -3.54
C PHE A 112 28.07 -21.11 -2.93
N HIS A 113 27.82 -22.11 -2.12
CA HIS A 113 28.80 -23.06 -1.61
C HIS A 113 28.11 -24.43 -1.60
N PRO A 114 28.77 -25.50 -2.08
CA PRO A 114 28.19 -26.84 -2.04
C PRO A 114 27.88 -27.24 -0.60
N VAL A 115 26.79 -27.98 -0.42
CA VAL A 115 26.37 -28.50 0.88
C VAL A 115 26.44 -30.03 0.87
N PRO A 116 26.73 -30.67 2.01
CA PRO A 116 26.79 -32.14 2.09
C PRO A 116 25.39 -32.74 1.91
N ALA A 117 25.31 -33.94 1.32
CA ALA A 117 24.06 -34.70 1.19
C ALA A 117 23.65 -35.39 2.50
N THR A 118 23.72 -34.67 3.63
CA THR A 118 23.35 -35.18 4.95
C THR A 118 21.86 -35.48 4.96
N ARG A 119 21.49 -36.72 5.31
CA ARG A 119 20.11 -37.15 5.39
C ARG A 119 19.36 -36.40 6.49
N ILE A 120 18.11 -36.06 6.20
CA ILE A 120 17.13 -35.53 7.15
C ILE A 120 16.21 -36.68 7.55
N ALA A 121 16.16 -37.01 8.84
CA ALA A 121 15.28 -38.07 9.36
C ALA A 121 14.07 -37.44 10.04
N ILE A 122 12.89 -37.69 9.47
CA ILE A 122 11.61 -37.21 10.01
C ILE A 122 11.24 -38.11 11.19
N GLU A 123 11.02 -37.52 12.36
CA GLU A 123 10.81 -38.28 13.61
C GLU A 123 9.35 -38.32 14.01
N ALA A 124 8.68 -37.16 14.01
CA ALA A 124 7.30 -37.05 14.46
C ALA A 124 6.63 -35.84 13.81
N ILE A 125 5.34 -36.03 13.50
CA ILE A 125 4.41 -34.97 13.16
C ILE A 125 3.19 -35.21 14.05
N ASP A 126 2.97 -34.32 15.01
CA ASP A 126 1.80 -34.34 15.89
C ASP A 126 0.82 -33.27 15.40
N GLU A 127 -0.41 -33.70 15.10
CA GLU A 127 -1.51 -32.87 14.61
C GLU A 127 -2.57 -32.63 15.70
N GLY A 128 -2.20 -32.77 16.98
CA GLY A 128 -3.06 -32.42 18.11
C GLY A 128 -3.45 -30.94 18.13
N ASN A 129 -3.85 -30.43 19.30
CA ASN A 129 -4.31 -29.04 19.44
C ASN A 129 -3.24 -27.99 19.05
N MET A 130 -1.97 -28.38 18.97
CA MET A 130 -0.87 -27.56 18.46
C MET A 130 -0.02 -28.45 17.55
N ALA A 131 0.13 -28.07 16.27
CA ALA A 131 0.93 -28.86 15.36
C ALA A 131 2.40 -28.81 15.79
N THR A 132 3.03 -29.98 15.92
CA THR A 132 4.46 -30.11 16.21
C THR A 132 5.14 -30.95 15.15
N VAL A 133 6.20 -30.43 14.56
CA VAL A 133 7.02 -31.09 13.55
C VAL A 133 8.44 -31.26 14.09
N ALA A 134 8.93 -32.50 14.14
CA ALA A 134 10.27 -32.82 14.59
C ALA A 134 11.03 -33.68 13.58
N PHE A 135 12.28 -33.30 13.33
CA PHE A 135 13.21 -34.04 12.47
C PHE A 135 14.65 -33.79 12.89
N THR A 136 15.55 -34.68 12.47
CA THR A 136 17.00 -34.59 12.71
C THR A 136 17.79 -34.40 11.43
N VAL A 137 18.88 -33.65 11.53
CA VAL A 137 19.86 -33.44 10.45
C VAL A 137 21.25 -33.67 11.03
N GLY A 138 21.89 -34.77 10.63
CA GLY A 138 23.15 -35.18 11.28
C GLY A 138 22.93 -35.47 12.77
N SER A 139 23.56 -34.68 13.65
CA SER A 139 23.38 -34.76 15.10
C SER A 139 22.40 -33.73 15.68
N GLU A 140 21.93 -32.79 14.87
CA GLU A 140 21.06 -31.70 15.33
C GLU A 140 19.59 -32.10 15.22
N ARG A 141 18.81 -31.87 16.27
CA ARG A 141 17.36 -32.07 16.27
C ARG A 141 16.65 -30.72 16.18
N PHE A 142 15.76 -30.60 15.20
CA PHE A 142 14.91 -29.43 15.01
C PHE A 142 13.49 -29.73 15.44
N VAL A 143 12.89 -28.80 16.18
CA VAL A 143 11.47 -28.85 16.56
C VAL A 143 10.82 -27.54 16.16
N TYR A 144 9.74 -27.65 15.40
CA TYR A 144 8.86 -26.55 15.05
C TYR A 144 7.49 -26.81 15.65
N ALA A 145 6.88 -25.80 16.25
CA ALA A 145 5.53 -25.92 16.81
C ALA A 145 4.73 -24.65 16.52
N ASP A 146 3.41 -24.78 16.44
CA ASP A 146 2.52 -23.61 16.36
C ASP A 146 2.72 -22.69 17.58
N ASP A 147 2.59 -21.38 17.38
CA ASP A 147 2.64 -20.40 18.46
C ASP A 147 1.38 -20.50 19.37
N PRO A 148 1.51 -20.70 20.69
CA PRO A 148 0.38 -20.80 21.62
C PRO A 148 -0.37 -19.49 21.89
N ASP A 149 0.09 -18.32 21.42
CA ASP A 149 -0.45 -16.99 21.81
C ASP A 149 -1.88 -16.68 21.30
N TRP A 150 -2.61 -17.68 20.79
CA TRP A 150 -3.94 -17.56 20.18
C TRP A 150 -5.12 -17.56 21.19
N ALA A 151 -4.90 -17.84 22.47
CA ALA A 151 -6.01 -18.07 23.41
C ALA A 151 -6.70 -16.80 23.96
N GLU A 152 -6.09 -15.61 23.93
CA GLU A 152 -6.63 -14.45 24.68
C GLU A 152 -7.40 -13.40 23.87
N ARG A 153 -7.46 -13.48 22.53
CA ARG A 153 -8.15 -12.46 21.73
C ARG A 153 -9.06 -13.12 20.71
N GLY A 154 -10.23 -13.52 21.17
CA GLY A 154 -11.25 -14.14 20.34
C GLY A 154 -11.46 -13.40 19.01
N HIS A 155 -11.79 -14.21 18.00
CA HIS A 155 -12.19 -13.93 16.61
C HIS A 155 -11.15 -14.37 15.56
N GLN A 156 -11.55 -15.44 14.84
CA GLN A 156 -10.92 -16.10 13.69
C GLN A 156 -9.75 -17.06 14.01
N ILE A 157 -10.02 -18.37 13.92
CA ILE A 157 -9.00 -19.44 13.93
C ILE A 157 -8.27 -19.36 12.59
N ALA A 158 -7.30 -18.44 12.47
CA ALA A 158 -6.29 -18.54 11.44
C ALA A 158 -5.26 -19.57 11.89
N ARG A 159 -4.83 -20.45 10.98
CA ARG A 159 -3.75 -21.42 11.27
C ARG A 159 -2.49 -20.64 11.65
N THR A 160 -1.91 -20.95 12.81
CA THR A 160 -0.72 -20.28 13.30
C THR A 160 0.52 -20.65 12.47
N GLU A 161 1.46 -19.72 12.40
CA GLU A 161 2.75 -19.95 11.78
C GLU A 161 3.60 -20.85 12.70
N LEU A 162 4.34 -21.79 12.11
CA LEU A 162 5.27 -22.63 12.88
C LEU A 162 6.44 -21.78 13.39
N VAL A 163 6.80 -21.93 14.66
CA VAL A 163 7.98 -21.28 15.23
C VAL A 163 9.01 -22.34 15.59
N ARG A 164 10.29 -22.07 15.31
CA ARG A 164 11.38 -22.96 15.70
C ARG A 164 11.57 -22.90 17.22
N GLN A 165 11.27 -24.00 17.90
CA GLN A 165 11.43 -24.16 19.35
C GLN A 165 12.84 -24.64 19.72
N SER A 166 13.46 -25.45 18.86
CA SER A 166 14.81 -25.95 19.07
C SER A 166 15.51 -26.27 17.74
N GLY A 167 16.83 -26.46 17.83
CA GLY A 167 17.71 -26.73 16.69
C GLY A 167 18.51 -25.50 16.27
N SER A 168 19.83 -25.65 16.17
CA SER A 168 20.73 -24.61 15.66
C SER A 168 21.10 -24.83 14.21
N VAL A 169 20.94 -23.81 13.36
CA VAL A 169 21.37 -23.87 11.96
C VAL A 169 22.89 -23.78 11.80
N ASP A 170 23.58 -23.19 12.77
CA ASP A 170 25.03 -22.99 12.71
C ASP A 170 25.79 -24.32 12.78
N THR A 171 25.21 -25.34 13.42
CA THR A 171 25.79 -26.69 13.49
C THR A 171 25.71 -27.43 12.16
N LEU A 172 24.89 -26.95 11.22
CA LEU A 172 24.75 -27.51 9.87
C LEU A 172 25.67 -26.88 8.84
N ILE A 173 26.30 -25.73 9.16
CA ILE A 173 27.18 -25.02 8.23
C ILE A 173 28.51 -25.78 8.13
N PRO A 174 28.90 -26.28 6.95
CA PRO A 174 30.17 -26.98 6.76
C PRO A 174 31.38 -26.17 7.26
N SER A 175 32.38 -26.84 7.81
CA SER A 175 33.57 -26.19 8.36
C SER A 175 34.44 -25.54 7.28
N ASP A 176 34.36 -26.03 6.05
CA ASP A 176 35.03 -25.51 4.86
C ASP A 176 34.27 -24.36 4.17
N THR A 177 33.08 -23.99 4.67
CA THR A 177 32.34 -22.84 4.13
C THR A 177 33.12 -21.54 4.36
N PRO A 178 33.41 -20.76 3.29
CA PRO A 178 34.11 -19.48 3.38
C PRO A 178 33.43 -18.51 4.35
N THR A 179 34.22 -17.78 5.13
CA THR A 179 33.73 -16.88 6.19
C THR A 179 32.68 -15.88 5.69
N ASN A 180 32.86 -15.34 4.50
CA ASN A 180 31.92 -14.39 3.88
C ASN A 180 30.59 -15.01 3.45
N LEU A 181 30.48 -16.34 3.39
CA LEU A 181 29.26 -17.07 3.00
C LEU A 181 28.56 -17.73 4.18
N ARG A 182 29.21 -17.88 5.34
CA ARG A 182 28.64 -18.60 6.50
C ARG A 182 27.31 -18.00 6.95
N ALA A 183 27.25 -16.68 7.12
CA ALA A 183 26.01 -16.00 7.53
C ALA A 183 24.87 -16.19 6.51
N ALA A 184 25.17 -16.04 5.22
CA ALA A 184 24.19 -16.21 4.15
C ALA A 184 23.68 -17.66 4.07
N LEU A 185 24.56 -18.66 4.26
CA LEU A 185 24.17 -20.07 4.29
C LEU A 185 23.33 -20.40 5.54
N GLY A 186 23.67 -19.86 6.70
CA GLY A 186 22.88 -20.01 7.93
C GLY A 186 21.48 -19.44 7.79
N GLU A 187 21.34 -18.24 7.22
CA GLU A 187 20.04 -17.62 6.91
C GLU A 187 19.24 -18.49 5.92
N HIS A 188 19.90 -18.96 4.85
CA HIS A 188 19.28 -19.85 3.87
C HIS A 188 18.75 -21.15 4.51
N TYR A 189 19.53 -21.79 5.39
CA TYR A 189 19.08 -22.98 6.12
C TYR A 189 17.93 -22.67 7.08
N SER A 190 17.99 -21.56 7.80
CA SER A 190 16.89 -21.16 8.68
C SER A 190 15.56 -21.07 7.92
N ASN A 191 15.57 -20.42 6.76
CA ASN A 191 14.39 -20.30 5.90
C ASN A 191 13.98 -21.65 5.29
N SER A 192 14.93 -22.40 4.75
CA SER A 192 14.65 -23.66 4.05
C SER A 192 14.13 -24.75 4.98
N LEU A 193 14.64 -24.83 6.21
CA LEU A 193 14.17 -25.78 7.23
C LEU A 193 12.76 -25.41 7.73
N PHE A 194 12.45 -24.12 7.85
CA PHE A 194 11.10 -23.68 8.15
C PHE A 194 10.11 -24.03 7.02
N VAL A 195 10.47 -23.79 5.76
CA VAL A 195 9.65 -24.17 4.60
C VAL A 195 9.47 -25.69 4.53
N PHE A 196 10.51 -26.46 4.86
CA PHE A 196 10.44 -27.91 4.96
C PHE A 196 9.50 -28.36 6.07
N ALA A 197 9.62 -27.81 7.29
CA ALA A 197 8.74 -28.12 8.42
C ALA A 197 7.27 -27.83 8.10
N THR A 198 7.00 -26.66 7.50
CA THR A 198 5.66 -26.28 7.05
C THR A 198 5.14 -27.24 6.00
N ASN A 199 5.97 -27.65 5.03
CA ASN A 199 5.58 -28.64 4.04
C ASN A 199 5.28 -30.02 4.65
N LEU A 200 6.05 -30.47 5.65
CA LEU A 200 5.76 -31.73 6.34
C LEU A 200 4.41 -31.67 7.06
N ARG A 201 4.14 -30.57 7.79
CA ARG A 201 2.84 -30.33 8.43
C ARG A 201 1.71 -30.36 7.42
N ASP A 202 1.83 -29.59 6.34
CA ASP A 202 0.79 -29.49 5.30
C ASP A 202 0.52 -30.86 4.66
N ARG A 203 1.57 -31.62 4.30
CA ARG A 203 1.41 -32.98 3.74
C ARG A 203 0.71 -33.93 4.70
N SER A 204 1.07 -33.88 5.98
CA SER A 204 0.46 -34.72 7.00
C SER A 204 -1.05 -34.44 7.13
N LEU A 205 -1.42 -33.15 7.22
CA LEU A 205 -2.81 -32.69 7.28
C LEU A 205 -3.61 -33.04 6.03
N ASP A 206 -2.99 -32.95 4.86
CA ASP A 206 -3.62 -33.24 3.57
C ASP A 206 -3.61 -34.74 3.23
N GLY A 207 -3.04 -35.60 4.08
CA GLY A 207 -2.92 -37.04 3.86
C GLY A 207 -1.95 -37.42 2.73
N GLU A 208 -1.05 -36.51 2.37
CA GLU A 208 -0.01 -36.75 1.37
C GLU A 208 1.18 -37.53 1.98
N PRO A 209 1.84 -38.40 1.19
CA PRO A 209 2.95 -39.20 1.69
C PRO A 209 4.15 -38.31 2.07
N LEU A 210 4.77 -38.54 3.23
CA LEU A 210 5.99 -37.81 3.62
C LEU A 210 7.17 -38.13 2.68
N PRO A 211 8.12 -37.20 2.48
CA PRO A 211 9.27 -37.46 1.63
C PRO A 211 10.15 -38.57 2.23
N GLU A 212 10.54 -39.55 1.41
CA GLU A 212 11.17 -40.79 1.90
C GLU A 212 12.63 -40.63 2.33
N SER A 213 13.40 -39.78 1.64
CA SER A 213 14.84 -39.60 1.91
C SER A 213 15.30 -38.17 1.61
N PRO A 214 14.74 -37.15 2.28
CA PRO A 214 15.18 -35.77 2.13
C PRO A 214 16.63 -35.59 2.61
N THR A 215 17.36 -34.68 1.97
CA THR A 215 18.76 -34.35 2.28
C THR A 215 18.97 -32.84 2.37
N LEU A 216 20.07 -32.39 3.00
CA LEU A 216 20.45 -30.98 2.99
C LEU A 216 20.67 -30.42 1.57
N THR A 217 21.12 -31.25 0.63
CA THR A 217 21.24 -30.85 -0.78
C THR A 217 19.90 -30.50 -1.41
N ASP A 218 18.80 -31.14 -0.99
CA ASP A 218 17.46 -30.81 -1.48
C ASP A 218 16.97 -29.45 -0.97
N LEU A 219 17.44 -29.04 0.22
CA LEU A 219 17.16 -27.75 0.83
C LEU A 219 18.04 -26.62 0.28
N ALA A 220 19.07 -26.90 -0.53
CA ALA A 220 20.01 -25.89 -1.03
C ALA A 220 20.46 -26.17 -2.47
N ARG A 221 19.51 -26.54 -3.33
CA ARG A 221 19.80 -26.81 -4.75
C ARG A 221 20.27 -25.54 -5.47
N PRO A 222 21.22 -25.62 -6.42
CA PRO A 222 21.66 -24.43 -7.16
C PRO A 222 20.54 -23.90 -8.06
N CYS A 223 20.29 -22.60 -7.98
CA CYS A 223 19.30 -21.91 -8.81
C CYS A 223 19.80 -21.84 -10.26
N PRO A 224 19.00 -22.27 -11.25
CA PRO A 224 19.41 -22.22 -12.66
C PRO A 224 19.55 -20.80 -13.21
N VAL A 225 19.02 -19.79 -12.52
CA VAL A 225 19.03 -18.39 -12.97
C VAL A 225 20.25 -17.65 -12.43
N CYS A 226 20.43 -17.62 -11.10
CA CYS A 226 21.51 -16.85 -10.47
C CYS A 226 22.62 -17.71 -9.87
N GLY A 227 22.49 -19.03 -9.85
CA GLY A 227 23.46 -19.94 -9.20
C GLY A 227 23.39 -20.00 -7.67
N GLY A 228 22.64 -19.11 -7.01
CA GLY A 228 22.44 -19.14 -5.55
C GLY A 228 21.60 -20.33 -5.07
N TRP A 229 21.35 -20.45 -3.77
CA TRP A 229 20.56 -21.57 -3.24
C TRP A 229 19.05 -21.42 -3.47
N MET A 230 18.39 -22.54 -3.75
CA MET A 230 16.94 -22.72 -3.76
C MET A 230 16.51 -23.49 -2.52
N ASP A 231 15.34 -23.13 -1.98
CA ASP A 231 14.71 -23.85 -0.87
C ASP A 231 14.08 -25.19 -1.32
N TRP A 232 13.48 -25.88 -0.34
CA TRP A 232 12.76 -27.14 -0.54
C TRP A 232 11.71 -27.06 -1.67
N ARG A 233 10.96 -25.95 -1.76
CA ARG A 233 9.91 -25.75 -2.77
C ARG A 233 10.48 -25.30 -4.12
N GLY A 234 11.80 -25.14 -4.23
CA GLY A 234 12.47 -24.69 -5.46
C GLY A 234 12.46 -23.18 -5.64
N THR A 235 12.16 -22.41 -4.59
CA THR A 235 12.19 -20.95 -4.65
C THR A 235 13.59 -20.45 -4.32
N CYS A 236 14.12 -19.57 -5.18
CA CYS A 236 15.38 -18.88 -4.90
C CYS A 236 15.11 -17.50 -4.30
N GLN A 237 15.50 -17.30 -3.03
CA GLN A 237 15.28 -16.04 -2.31
C GLN A 237 16.02 -14.85 -2.95
N THR A 238 17.20 -15.08 -3.52
CA THR A 238 17.94 -14.04 -4.27
C THR A 238 17.16 -13.57 -5.50
N CYS A 239 16.62 -14.51 -6.28
CA CYS A 239 15.80 -14.17 -7.45
C CYS A 239 14.47 -13.52 -7.04
N ALA A 240 13.85 -14.02 -5.97
CA ALA A 240 12.61 -13.46 -5.43
C ALA A 240 12.79 -12.01 -4.97
N ARG A 241 13.82 -11.72 -4.17
CA ARG A 241 14.17 -10.36 -3.72
C ARG A 241 14.40 -9.42 -4.89
N ARG A 242 15.21 -9.84 -5.87
CA ARG A 242 15.48 -9.06 -7.08
C ARG A 242 14.21 -8.76 -7.88
N ASN A 243 13.33 -9.76 -8.06
CA ASN A 243 12.05 -9.54 -8.74
C ASN A 243 11.15 -8.59 -7.93
N ALA A 244 11.11 -8.71 -6.62
CA ALA A 244 10.32 -7.83 -5.75
C ALA A 244 10.82 -6.37 -5.85
N GLU A 245 12.14 -6.17 -5.84
CA GLU A 245 12.78 -4.87 -6.04
C GLU A 245 12.44 -4.29 -7.43
N ALA A 246 12.59 -5.07 -8.50
CA ALA A 246 12.22 -4.64 -9.85
C ALA A 246 10.72 -4.30 -9.97
N MET A 247 9.83 -5.05 -9.31
CA MET A 247 8.40 -4.74 -9.26
C MET A 247 8.12 -3.47 -8.44
N ALA A 248 8.85 -3.22 -7.35
CA ALA A 248 8.72 -1.99 -6.58
C ALA A 248 9.13 -0.76 -7.41
N LEU A 249 10.27 -0.85 -8.10
CA LEU A 249 10.76 0.21 -9.00
C LEU A 249 9.77 0.49 -10.15
N LYS A 250 9.19 -0.55 -10.77
CA LYS A 250 8.16 -0.38 -11.81
C LYS A 250 6.90 0.32 -11.29
N ARG A 251 6.46 0.01 -10.06
CA ARG A 251 5.32 0.70 -9.45
C ARG A 251 5.64 2.17 -9.20
N GLU A 252 6.87 2.46 -8.78
CA GLU A 252 7.33 3.82 -8.55
C GLU A 252 7.44 4.62 -9.86
N GLU A 253 7.94 4.02 -10.93
CA GLU A 253 7.97 4.62 -12.28
C GLU A 253 6.57 5.05 -12.73
N VAL A 254 5.57 4.16 -12.60
CA VAL A 254 4.16 4.47 -12.93
C VAL A 254 3.63 5.60 -12.05
N ARG A 255 3.92 5.57 -10.75
CA ARG A 255 3.49 6.62 -9.81
C ARG A 255 4.05 7.99 -10.20
N LEU A 256 5.34 8.05 -10.56
CA LEU A 256 6.01 9.29 -10.98
C LEU A 256 5.49 9.80 -12.33
N LEU A 257 5.21 8.90 -13.28
CA LEU A 257 4.56 9.24 -14.54
C LEU A 257 3.20 9.90 -14.33
N ASP A 258 2.36 9.30 -13.47
CA ASP A 258 1.04 9.83 -13.13
C ASP A 258 1.13 11.17 -12.38
N GLU A 259 2.14 11.35 -11.52
CA GLU A 259 2.37 12.62 -10.83
C GLU A 259 2.81 13.72 -11.83
N ARG A 260 3.74 13.39 -12.73
CA ARG A 260 4.21 14.32 -13.76
C ARG A 260 3.09 14.73 -14.72
N ALA A 261 2.23 13.79 -15.12
CA ALA A 261 1.06 14.07 -15.94
C ALA A 261 0.09 15.01 -15.23
N ARG A 262 -0.20 14.76 -13.95
CA ARG A 262 -1.07 15.63 -13.13
C ARG A 262 -0.53 17.05 -13.00
N GLU A 263 0.77 17.22 -12.76
CA GLU A 263 1.39 18.55 -12.70
C GLU A 263 1.28 19.29 -14.03
N ALA A 264 1.45 18.58 -15.16
CA ALA A 264 1.30 19.15 -16.49
C ALA A 264 -0.17 19.54 -16.80
N GLU A 265 -1.12 18.68 -16.44
CA GLU A 265 -2.57 18.95 -16.59
C GLU A 265 -3.02 20.10 -15.70
N ASP A 266 -2.55 20.16 -14.46
CA ASP A 266 -2.87 21.23 -13.51
C ASP A 266 -2.37 22.58 -14.02
N ARG A 267 -1.12 22.64 -14.51
CA ARG A 267 -0.57 23.83 -15.17
C ARG A 267 -1.41 24.23 -16.38
N ALA A 268 -1.69 23.29 -17.29
CA ALA A 268 -2.45 23.56 -18.51
C ALA A 268 -3.85 24.12 -18.19
N ARG A 269 -4.57 23.50 -17.25
CA ARG A 269 -5.89 23.96 -16.79
C ARG A 269 -5.85 25.39 -16.24
N ILE A 270 -4.82 25.75 -15.47
CA ILE A 270 -4.66 27.10 -14.92
C ILE A 270 -4.42 28.12 -16.05
N VAL A 271 -3.55 27.80 -17.01
CA VAL A 271 -3.26 28.65 -18.18
C VAL A 271 -4.52 28.83 -19.04
N GLU A 272 -5.24 27.75 -19.36
CA GLU A 272 -6.49 27.80 -20.12
C GLU A 272 -7.56 28.68 -19.45
N GLY A 273 -7.61 28.66 -18.11
CA GLY A 273 -8.52 29.45 -17.30
C GLY A 273 -8.26 30.97 -17.32
N LEU A 274 -7.07 31.42 -17.72
CA LEU A 274 -6.63 32.82 -17.61
C LEU A 274 -7.54 33.80 -18.38
N SER A 275 -7.93 33.44 -19.61
CA SER A 275 -8.79 34.29 -20.45
C SER A 275 -10.18 34.50 -19.84
N LEU A 276 -10.73 33.45 -19.23
CA LEU A 276 -12.02 33.48 -18.54
C LEU A 276 -11.91 34.30 -17.24
N ALA A 277 -10.84 34.13 -16.47
CA ALA A 277 -10.59 34.91 -15.26
C ALA A 277 -10.51 36.42 -15.56
N ARG A 278 -9.77 36.82 -16.61
CA ARG A 278 -9.71 38.21 -17.09
C ARG A 278 -11.09 38.76 -17.48
N THR A 279 -11.93 37.94 -18.10
CA THR A 279 -13.31 38.34 -18.45
C THR A 279 -14.19 38.49 -17.21
N ARG A 280 -14.09 37.58 -16.24
CA ARG A 280 -14.80 37.67 -14.96
C ARG A 280 -14.39 38.90 -14.16
N LEU A 281 -13.10 39.26 -14.17
CA LEU A 281 -12.60 40.46 -13.51
C LEU A 281 -13.29 41.72 -14.05
N ARG A 282 -13.31 41.89 -15.38
CA ARG A 282 -13.99 43.03 -16.03
C ARG A 282 -15.45 43.15 -15.63
N ASN A 283 -16.16 42.03 -15.55
CA ASN A 283 -17.56 42.02 -15.13
C ASN A 283 -17.74 42.44 -13.66
N VAL A 284 -16.90 41.91 -12.76
CA VAL A 284 -16.94 42.27 -11.33
C VAL A 284 -16.56 43.74 -11.12
N GLU A 285 -15.61 44.28 -11.88
CA GLU A 285 -15.24 45.69 -11.83
C GLU A 285 -16.37 46.59 -12.33
N ALA A 286 -17.08 46.20 -13.39
CA ALA A 286 -18.28 46.90 -13.83
C ALA A 286 -19.42 46.86 -12.78
N ASP A 287 -19.60 45.73 -12.08
CA ASP A 287 -20.57 45.62 -10.98
C ASP A 287 -20.20 46.49 -9.78
N LEU A 288 -18.91 46.54 -9.42
CA LEU A 288 -18.40 47.40 -8.35
C LEU A 288 -18.57 48.88 -8.68
N ALA A 289 -18.29 49.29 -9.93
CA ALA A 289 -18.49 50.67 -10.39
C ALA A 289 -19.97 51.07 -10.29
N ARG A 290 -20.88 50.25 -10.83
CA ARG A 290 -22.33 50.50 -10.75
C ARG A 290 -22.86 50.62 -9.33
N LEU A 291 -22.36 49.78 -8.42
CA LEU A 291 -22.77 49.83 -7.01
C LEU A 291 -22.15 51.01 -6.26
N GLY A 292 -20.92 51.40 -6.59
CA GLY A 292 -20.25 52.58 -6.04
C GLY A 292 -20.96 53.88 -6.42
N GLU A 293 -21.37 54.02 -7.69
CA GLU A 293 -22.13 55.17 -8.19
C GLU A 293 -23.53 55.30 -7.55
N THR A 294 -24.12 54.22 -7.04
CA THR A 294 -25.41 54.25 -6.32
C THR A 294 -25.32 54.55 -4.83
N VAL A 295 -24.12 54.59 -4.25
CA VAL A 295 -23.90 54.79 -2.80
C VAL A 295 -23.40 56.21 -2.47
N GLU A 296 -22.98 56.97 -3.48
CA GLU A 296 -22.68 58.42 -3.40
C GLU A 296 -23.92 59.28 -3.69
#